data_AF-A0A2A3H4M6-F1
#
_entry.id   AF-A0A2A3H4M6-F1
#
_cell.length_a   1.000
_cell.length_b   1.000
_cell.length_c   1.000
_cell.angle_alpha   90.00
_cell.angle_beta   90.00
_cell.angle_gamma   90.00
#
_symmetry.space_group_name_H-M   'P 1'
#
loop_
_entity.id
_entity.type
_entity.pdbx_description
1 polymer ?
#
loop_
_entity_poly.entity_id
_entity_poly.type
_entity_poly.pdbx_seq_one_letter_code
_entity_poly.pdbx_strand_id
1 'polypeptide(L)'
;PGAHPFDPGLLAATTDERMVRWWWTNRPSASVVLATGGKAPCAVSLPALAAARALDALDRKGMRLGPVVASPTRWSILVAPYSMEQLGELLYAKDFVPGSLRFHGEGGYLALPPSETGQGQIRWERAPLPGSAAPWVPDVEAVVDAVVEALTRTGVSAPEL
;
A
#
# COMPACT_ATOMS: atom_id res chain seq x y z
N PRO A 1 20.64 2.07 -3.00
CA PRO A 1 19.64 1.37 -3.84
C PRO A 1 18.29 2.11 -3.81
N GLY A 2 17.87 2.69 -4.93
CA GLY A 2 16.56 3.33 -5.05
C GLY A 2 15.46 2.27 -5.10
N ALA A 3 14.32 2.52 -4.46
CA ALA A 3 13.16 1.62 -4.48
C ALA A 3 12.47 1.53 -5.86
N HIS A 4 13.20 1.80 -6.95
CA HIS A 4 12.70 1.78 -8.31
C HIS A 4 12.90 0.39 -8.94
N PRO A 5 12.01 -0.01 -9.88
CA PRO A 5 12.18 -1.21 -10.68
C PRO A 5 13.52 -1.25 -11.41
N PHE A 6 14.14 -2.42 -11.48
CA PHE A 6 15.30 -2.67 -12.33
C PHE A 6 14.84 -2.96 -13.77
N ASP A 7 15.62 -2.58 -14.78
CA ASP A 7 15.30 -2.79 -16.21
C ASP A 7 15.09 -4.30 -16.50
N PRO A 8 13.95 -4.75 -17.07
CA PRO A 8 12.89 -4.02 -17.78
C PRO A 8 11.70 -3.56 -16.92
N GLY A 9 11.93 -2.65 -15.98
CA GLY A 9 10.92 -1.78 -15.39
C GLY A 9 9.71 -2.49 -14.77
N LEU A 10 8.57 -1.79 -14.66
CA LEU A 10 7.30 -2.38 -14.25
C LEU A 10 6.67 -3.25 -15.34
N LEU A 11 7.03 -3.03 -16.60
CA LEU A 11 6.47 -3.77 -17.74
C LEU A 11 6.85 -5.25 -17.70
N ALA A 12 7.95 -5.61 -17.03
CA ALA A 12 8.33 -6.99 -16.80
C ALA A 12 7.65 -7.65 -15.58
N ALA A 13 6.82 -6.91 -14.82
CA ALA A 13 6.14 -7.48 -13.66
C ALA A 13 5.31 -8.71 -14.06
N THR A 14 5.44 -9.78 -13.28
CA THR A 14 4.85 -11.07 -13.58
C THR A 14 4.28 -11.72 -12.33
N THR A 15 3.26 -12.54 -12.52
CA THR A 15 2.73 -13.46 -11.51
C THR A 15 3.13 -14.91 -11.78
N ASP A 16 3.93 -15.18 -12.81
CA ASP A 16 4.43 -16.53 -13.11
C ASP A 16 5.45 -16.95 -12.04
N GLU A 17 5.06 -17.90 -11.19
CA GLU A 17 5.87 -18.43 -10.11
C GLU A 17 7.24 -18.95 -10.56
N ARG A 18 7.36 -19.48 -11.79
CA ARG A 18 8.63 -19.98 -12.32
C ARG A 18 9.60 -18.84 -12.59
N MET A 19 9.10 -17.77 -13.20
CA MET A 19 9.89 -16.58 -13.50
C MET A 19 10.29 -15.84 -12.21
N VAL A 20 9.35 -15.68 -11.27
CA VAL A 20 9.63 -15.11 -9.95
C VAL A 20 10.69 -15.94 -9.19
N ARG A 21 10.54 -17.27 -9.17
CA ARG A 21 11.52 -18.17 -8.52
C ARG A 21 12.89 -18.07 -9.17
N TRP A 22 12.95 -18.02 -10.50
CA TRP A 22 14.20 -17.88 -11.23
C TRP A 22 14.87 -16.54 -10.91
N TRP A 23 14.14 -15.41 -10.94
CA TRP A 23 14.68 -14.11 -10.54
C TRP A 23 15.24 -14.12 -9.13
N TRP A 24 14.48 -14.65 -8.17
CA TRP A 24 14.88 -14.71 -6.77
C TRP A 24 16.11 -15.61 -6.55
N THR A 25 16.19 -16.73 -7.26
CA THR A 25 17.34 -17.64 -7.18
C THR A 25 18.62 -16.97 -7.69
N ASN A 26 18.52 -16.19 -8.77
CA ASN A 26 19.67 -15.50 -9.36
C ASN A 26 20.08 -14.24 -8.57
N ARG A 27 19.13 -13.62 -7.84
CA ARG A 27 19.36 -12.40 -7.07
C ARG A 27 18.59 -12.43 -5.74
N PRO A 28 19.02 -13.25 -4.76
CA PRO A 28 18.29 -13.44 -3.51
C PRO A 28 18.25 -12.18 -2.62
N SER A 29 19.13 -11.21 -2.87
CA SER A 29 19.19 -9.92 -2.17
C SER A 29 18.47 -8.78 -2.91
N ALA A 30 17.83 -9.05 -4.05
CA ALA A 30 17.10 -8.02 -4.79
C ALA A 30 15.87 -7.56 -4.01
N SER A 31 15.57 -6.27 -4.08
CA SER A 31 14.32 -5.73 -3.55
C SER A 31 13.12 -6.25 -4.35
N VAL A 32 12.05 -6.59 -3.64
CA VAL A 32 10.74 -6.95 -4.17
C VAL A 32 9.91 -5.68 -4.39
N VAL A 33 9.31 -5.56 -5.56
CA VAL A 33 8.38 -4.49 -5.89
C VAL A 33 7.09 -5.09 -6.45
N LEU A 34 5.95 -4.59 -5.99
CA LEU A 34 4.62 -4.84 -6.53
C LEU A 34 4.31 -3.76 -7.56
N ALA A 35 4.02 -4.14 -8.80
CA ALA A 35 3.34 -3.26 -9.75
C ALA A 35 1.85 -3.17 -9.37
N THR A 36 1.33 -1.96 -9.16
CA THR A 36 -0.04 -1.76 -8.69
C THR A 36 -1.04 -1.61 -9.86
N GLY A 37 -2.29 -1.98 -9.62
CA GLY A 37 -3.37 -1.87 -10.59
C GLY A 37 -3.52 -3.07 -11.54
N GLY A 38 -4.40 -2.94 -12.53
CA GLY A 38 -4.81 -4.06 -13.36
C GLY A 38 -5.47 -5.17 -12.53
N LYS A 39 -4.80 -6.32 -12.41
CA LYS A 39 -5.25 -7.44 -11.55
C LYS A 39 -4.54 -7.49 -10.19
N ALA A 40 -3.52 -6.66 -9.99
CA ALA A 40 -2.73 -6.62 -8.77
C ALA A 40 -3.32 -5.60 -7.78
N PRO A 41 -3.19 -5.80 -6.45
CA PRO A 41 -3.66 -4.84 -5.46
C PRO A 41 -3.12 -3.44 -5.70
N CYS A 42 -3.94 -2.45 -5.40
CA CYS A 42 -3.52 -1.05 -5.26
C CYS A 42 -3.15 -0.77 -3.80
N ALA A 43 -2.76 0.47 -3.49
CA ALA A 43 -2.52 0.86 -2.11
C ALA A 43 -2.94 2.30 -1.80
N VAL A 44 -3.31 2.55 -0.55
CA VAL A 44 -3.44 3.88 0.02
C VAL A 44 -2.36 4.05 1.08
N SER A 45 -1.56 5.11 0.99
CA SER A 45 -0.44 5.33 1.91
C SER A 45 -0.50 6.69 2.60
N LEU A 46 0.01 6.72 3.82
CA LEU A 46 0.03 7.90 4.69
C LEU A 46 1.28 7.91 5.59
N PRO A 47 1.64 9.05 6.21
CA PRO A 47 2.78 9.13 7.12
C PRO A 47 2.70 8.09 8.24
N ALA A 48 3.83 7.49 8.61
CA ALA A 48 3.89 6.34 9.53
C ALA A 48 3.13 6.56 10.86
N LEU A 49 3.29 7.74 11.47
CA LEU A 49 2.59 8.05 12.73
C LEU A 49 1.07 8.17 12.55
N ALA A 50 0.63 8.79 11.46
CA ALA A 50 -0.79 8.89 11.13
C ALA A 50 -1.37 7.51 10.79
N ALA A 51 -0.60 6.67 10.10
CA ALA A 51 -0.97 5.29 9.78
C ALA A 51 -1.17 4.46 11.03
N ALA A 52 -0.23 4.48 11.99
CA ALA A 52 -0.34 3.75 13.24
C ALA A 52 -1.63 4.11 13.99
N ARG A 53 -1.91 5.42 14.13
CA ARG A 53 -3.13 5.91 14.79
C ARG A 53 -4.41 5.51 14.04
N ALA A 54 -4.38 5.57 12.71
CA ALA A 54 -5.50 5.14 11.89
C ALA A 54 -5.76 3.65 12.08
N LEU A 55 -4.74 2.80 11.93
CA LEU A 55 -4.83 1.34 12.13
C LEU A 55 -5.42 0.99 13.50
N ASP A 56 -4.95 1.60 14.59
CA ASP A 56 -5.49 1.39 15.94
C ASP A 56 -6.98 1.76 16.03
N ALA A 57 -7.38 2.87 15.40
CA ALA A 57 -8.76 3.31 15.38
C ALA A 57 -9.65 2.37 14.55
N LEU A 58 -9.14 1.82 13.46
CA LEU A 58 -9.83 0.87 12.59
C LEU A 58 -10.01 -0.49 13.29
N ASP A 59 -9.00 -0.95 14.03
CA ASP A 59 -9.08 -2.17 14.82
C ASP A 59 -10.13 -2.08 15.92
N ARG A 60 -10.17 -0.95 16.64
CA ARG A 60 -11.21 -0.72 17.67
C ARG A 60 -12.63 -0.73 17.09
N LYS A 61 -12.77 -0.47 15.79
CA LYS A 61 -14.04 -0.54 15.07
C LYS A 61 -14.33 -1.90 14.45
N GLY A 62 -13.41 -2.87 14.58
CA GLY A 62 -13.54 -4.18 13.97
C GLY A 62 -13.47 -4.17 12.44
N MET A 63 -12.90 -3.12 11.83
CA MET A 63 -12.74 -3.09 10.38
C MET A 63 -11.74 -4.18 9.98
N ARG A 64 -12.16 -5.06 9.08
CA ARG A 64 -11.25 -6.03 8.48
C ARG A 64 -10.28 -5.27 7.55
N LEU A 65 -9.01 -5.29 7.89
CA LEU A 65 -7.94 -4.74 7.05
C LEU A 65 -7.16 -5.87 6.37
N GLY A 66 -6.70 -5.59 5.16
CA GLY A 66 -5.79 -6.45 4.42
C GLY A 66 -4.33 -6.28 4.88
N PRO A 67 -3.36 -6.78 4.11
CA PRO A 67 -1.95 -6.57 4.39
C PRO A 67 -1.58 -5.08 4.42
N VAL A 68 -0.67 -4.73 5.33
CA VAL A 68 -0.15 -3.36 5.49
C VAL A 68 1.37 -3.40 5.45
N VAL A 69 1.93 -2.63 4.52
CA VAL A 69 3.37 -2.46 4.35
C VAL A 69 3.80 -1.22 5.12
N ALA A 70 4.87 -1.33 5.91
CA ALA A 70 5.45 -0.23 6.66
C ALA A 70 6.88 0.05 6.21
N SER A 71 7.15 1.33 5.94
CA SER A 71 8.48 1.91 5.96
C SER A 71 8.61 2.85 7.17
N PRO A 72 9.82 3.35 7.48
CA PRO A 72 10.01 4.30 8.58
C PRO A 72 9.20 5.60 8.44
N THR A 73 8.91 6.04 7.21
CA THR A 73 8.27 7.34 6.95
C THR A 73 6.82 7.22 6.51
N ARG A 74 6.45 6.14 5.83
CA ARG A 74 5.09 5.91 5.30
C ARG A 74 4.67 4.46 5.38
N TRP A 75 3.40 4.25 5.70
CA TRP A 75 2.77 2.93 5.61
C TRP A 75 1.73 2.92 4.50
N SER A 76 1.53 1.76 3.90
CA SER A 76 0.65 1.53 2.76
C SER A 76 -0.29 0.38 3.08
N ILE A 77 -1.60 0.66 3.09
CA ILE A 77 -2.66 -0.33 3.22
C ILE A 77 -2.96 -0.85 1.82
N LEU A 78 -2.84 -2.17 1.60
CA LEU A 78 -3.21 -2.78 0.32
C LEU A 78 -4.73 -2.80 0.17
N VAL A 79 -5.21 -2.41 -1.00
CA VAL A 79 -6.63 -2.32 -1.35
C VAL A 79 -6.91 -3.02 -2.67
N ALA A 80 -8.18 -3.31 -2.93
CA ALA A 80 -8.63 -3.82 -4.21
C ALA A 80 -8.23 -2.85 -5.36
N PRO A 81 -7.97 -3.37 -6.57
CA PRO A 81 -7.71 -2.51 -7.72
C PRO A 81 -8.87 -1.54 -7.96
N TYR A 82 -8.57 -0.31 -8.33
CA TYR A 82 -9.55 0.74 -8.64
C TYR A 82 -9.12 1.49 -9.90
N SER A 83 -10.09 2.10 -10.60
CA SER A 83 -9.83 2.95 -11.76
C SER A 83 -9.60 4.41 -11.36
N MET A 84 -9.00 5.21 -12.24
CA MET A 84 -8.85 6.65 -12.01
C MET A 84 -10.21 7.37 -11.96
N GLU A 85 -11.21 6.88 -12.69
CA GLU A 85 -12.59 7.38 -12.64
C GLU A 85 -13.20 7.14 -11.25
N GLN A 86 -13.12 5.92 -10.74
CA GLN A 86 -13.61 5.57 -9.40
C GLN A 86 -12.92 6.40 -8.32
N LEU A 87 -11.59 6.58 -8.42
CA LEU A 87 -10.85 7.43 -7.49
C LEU A 87 -11.31 8.89 -7.58
N GLY A 88 -11.54 9.40 -8.80
CA GLY A 88 -12.04 10.75 -9.02
C GLY A 88 -13.41 10.98 -8.38
N GLU A 89 -14.36 10.06 -8.57
CA GLU A 89 -15.69 10.10 -7.95
C GLU A 89 -15.60 10.04 -6.42
N LEU A 90 -14.80 9.13 -5.88
CA LEU A 90 -14.56 9.01 -4.43
C LEU A 90 -14.05 10.33 -3.85
N LEU A 91 -13.01 10.92 -4.46
CA LEU A 91 -12.42 12.16 -3.97
C LEU A 91 -13.38 13.35 -4.11
N TYR A 92 -14.19 13.39 -5.17
CA TYR A 92 -15.21 14.42 -5.37
C TYR A 92 -16.33 14.34 -4.32
N ALA A 93 -16.72 13.14 -3.91
CA ALA A 93 -17.77 12.92 -2.92
C ALA A 93 -17.34 13.22 -1.48
N LYS A 94 -16.06 13.51 -1.21
CA LYS A 94 -15.56 13.80 0.13
C LYS A 94 -15.40 15.30 0.35
N ASP A 95 -15.99 15.79 1.45
CA ASP A 95 -15.81 17.18 1.89
C ASP A 95 -14.35 17.51 2.20
N PHE A 96 -13.58 16.51 2.66
CA PHE A 96 -12.17 16.66 2.96
C PHE A 96 -11.42 15.33 2.86
N VAL A 97 -10.26 15.35 2.19
CA VAL A 97 -9.31 14.25 2.13
C VAL A 97 -7.94 14.79 2.55
N PRO A 98 -7.28 14.24 3.59
CA PRO A 98 -5.97 14.71 4.01
C PRO A 98 -4.96 14.69 2.86
N GLY A 99 -4.33 15.82 2.56
CA GLY A 99 -3.32 15.93 1.49
C GLY A 99 -2.08 15.03 1.69
N SER A 100 -1.89 14.51 2.90
CA SER A 100 -0.86 13.53 3.21
C SER A 100 -1.15 12.12 2.68
N LEU A 101 -2.39 11.82 2.27
CA LEU A 101 -2.74 10.56 1.61
C LEU A 101 -2.15 10.50 0.21
N ARG A 102 -1.67 9.31 -0.17
CA ARG A 102 -1.24 9.02 -1.54
C ARG A 102 -1.88 7.74 -2.01
N PHE A 103 -2.26 7.75 -3.29
CA PHE A 103 -2.96 6.68 -3.97
C PHE A 103 -2.01 6.00 -4.96
N HIS A 104 -1.90 4.69 -4.87
CA HIS A 104 -1.02 3.87 -5.71
C HIS A 104 -1.90 2.97 -6.59
N GLY A 105 -2.27 3.50 -7.76
CA GLY A 105 -3.13 2.85 -8.75
C GLY A 105 -2.36 2.22 -9.89
N GLU A 106 -3.02 2.06 -11.04
CA GLU A 106 -2.39 1.57 -12.27
C GLU A 106 -1.17 2.39 -12.69
N GLY A 107 -0.11 1.69 -13.14
CA GLY A 107 1.17 2.31 -13.52
C GLY A 107 2.06 2.70 -12.33
N GLY A 108 1.54 2.56 -11.10
CA GLY A 108 2.30 2.75 -9.87
C GLY A 108 3.06 1.51 -9.41
N TYR A 109 3.75 1.64 -8.29
CA TYR A 109 4.44 0.53 -7.66
C TYR A 109 4.68 0.73 -6.16
N LEU A 110 4.88 -0.38 -5.46
CA LEU A 110 5.15 -0.40 -4.02
C LEU A 110 6.28 -1.38 -3.72
N ALA A 111 7.29 -0.96 -2.95
CA ALA A 111 8.26 -1.90 -2.40
C ALA A 111 7.60 -2.83 -1.38
N LEU A 112 7.89 -4.13 -1.44
CA LEU A 112 7.36 -5.12 -0.50
C LEU A 112 8.45 -5.66 0.43
N PRO A 113 8.11 -6.12 1.64
CA PRO A 113 9.05 -6.85 2.49
C PRO A 113 9.57 -8.11 1.77
N PRO A 114 10.83 -8.53 2.01
CA PRO A 114 11.78 -7.99 2.99
C PRO A 114 12.71 -6.90 2.43
N SER A 115 12.28 -6.12 1.43
CA SER A 115 13.15 -5.13 0.76
C SER A 115 13.74 -4.08 1.68
N GLU A 116 14.91 -3.56 1.31
CA GLU A 116 15.48 -2.35 1.87
C GLU A 116 15.53 -1.25 0.79
N THR A 117 15.25 -0.03 1.21
CA THR A 117 15.24 1.16 0.34
C THR A 117 16.14 2.23 0.93
N GLY A 118 16.42 3.31 0.17
CA GLY A 118 17.11 4.48 0.74
C GLY A 118 16.39 5.14 1.93
N GLN A 119 15.12 4.79 2.16
CA GLN A 119 14.32 5.26 3.30
C GLN A 119 14.32 4.26 4.48
N GLY A 120 15.07 3.16 4.37
CA GLY A 120 15.16 2.09 5.37
C GLY A 120 14.42 0.82 4.97
N GLN A 121 14.30 -0.08 5.95
CA GLN A 121 13.71 -1.42 5.79
C GLN A 121 12.19 -1.35 5.56
N ILE A 122 11.72 -2.16 4.61
CA ILE A 122 10.30 -2.38 4.36
C ILE A 122 9.87 -3.64 5.12
N ARG A 123 8.85 -3.51 5.97
CA ARG A 123 8.32 -4.61 6.79
C ARG A 123 6.81 -4.73 6.67
N TRP A 124 6.29 -5.90 7.02
CA TRP A 124 4.85 -6.04 7.22
C TRP A 124 4.50 -5.42 8.57
N GLU A 125 3.61 -4.43 8.58
CA GLU A 125 2.87 -4.06 9.79
C GLU A 125 1.75 -5.07 10.03
N ARG A 126 1.09 -5.47 8.94
CA ARG A 126 0.17 -6.62 8.92
C ARG A 126 0.53 -7.51 7.76
N ALA A 127 1.00 -8.71 8.06
CA ALA A 127 1.40 -9.68 7.05
C ALA A 127 0.14 -10.29 6.38
N PRO A 128 0.23 -10.68 5.09
CA PRO A 128 -0.77 -11.57 4.52
C PRO A 128 -0.81 -12.89 5.29
N LEU A 129 -1.97 -13.55 5.31
CA LEU A 129 -2.10 -14.86 5.94
C LEU A 129 -1.13 -15.87 5.30
N PRO A 130 -0.43 -16.69 6.09
CA PRO A 130 0.46 -17.72 5.55
C PRO A 130 -0.26 -18.62 4.55
N GLY A 131 0.37 -18.88 3.39
CA GLY A 131 -0.18 -19.74 2.34
C GLY A 131 -1.22 -19.08 1.43
N SER A 132 -1.58 -17.81 1.65
CA SER A 132 -2.52 -17.09 0.79
C SER A 132 -1.84 -16.53 -0.45
N ALA A 133 -2.07 -17.14 -1.61
CA ALA A 133 -1.64 -16.61 -2.92
C ALA A 133 -2.43 -15.35 -3.33
N ALA A 134 -3.64 -15.16 -2.80
CA ALA A 134 -4.51 -14.02 -3.06
C ALA A 134 -5.04 -13.46 -1.73
N PRO A 135 -4.24 -12.67 -0.99
CA PRO A 135 -4.68 -12.09 0.26
C PRO A 135 -5.92 -11.23 0.03
N TRP A 136 -6.90 -11.36 0.93
CA TRP A 136 -8.06 -10.47 0.90
C TRP A 136 -7.62 -9.03 1.15
N VAL A 137 -8.21 -8.10 0.39
CA VAL A 137 -7.99 -6.66 0.50
C VAL A 137 -9.34 -5.93 0.49
N PRO A 138 -9.50 -4.85 1.26
CA PRO A 138 -10.71 -4.01 1.24
C PRO A 138 -10.77 -3.12 -0.01
N ASP A 139 -11.95 -2.62 -0.33
CA ASP A 139 -12.13 -1.57 -1.34
C ASP A 139 -11.48 -0.24 -0.91
N VAL A 140 -11.04 0.55 -1.89
CA VAL A 140 -10.37 1.84 -1.64
C VAL A 140 -11.28 2.82 -0.88
N GLU A 141 -12.56 2.85 -1.21
CA GLU A 141 -13.57 3.71 -0.58
C GLU A 141 -13.68 3.42 0.91
N ALA A 142 -13.81 2.14 1.28
CA ALA A 142 -13.90 1.72 2.67
C ALA A 142 -12.66 2.14 3.48
N VAL A 143 -11.47 2.04 2.90
CA VAL A 143 -10.23 2.46 3.57
C VAL A 143 -10.13 3.98 3.70
N VAL A 144 -10.41 4.72 2.63
CA VAL A 144 -10.35 6.19 2.64
C VAL A 144 -11.33 6.74 3.68
N ASP A 145 -12.57 6.28 3.68
CA ASP A 145 -13.61 6.72 4.61
C ASP A 145 -13.17 6.51 6.05
N ALA A 146 -12.70 5.31 6.34
CA ALA A 146 -12.36 4.93 7.69
C ALA A 146 -11.08 5.62 8.18
N VAL A 147 -10.11 5.87 7.29
CA VAL A 147 -8.88 6.63 7.58
C VAL A 147 -9.19 8.11 7.80
N VAL A 148 -9.98 8.73 6.91
CA VAL A 148 -10.40 10.14 7.06
C VAL A 148 -11.13 10.32 8.38
N GLU A 149 -12.09 9.46 8.68
CA GLU A 149 -12.83 9.53 9.93
C GLU A 149 -11.94 9.31 11.15
N ALA A 150 -10.98 8.38 11.09
CA ALA A 150 -10.02 8.15 12.16
C ALA A 150 -9.14 9.38 12.42
N LEU A 151 -8.60 10.00 11.37
CA LEU A 151 -7.71 11.15 11.49
C LEU A 151 -8.44 12.40 12.01
N THR A 152 -9.64 12.68 11.47
CA THR A 152 -10.47 13.83 11.91
C THR A 152 -10.89 13.69 13.37
N ARG A 153 -11.31 12.50 13.81
CA ARG A 153 -11.74 12.27 15.20
C ARG A 153 -10.59 12.36 16.20
N THR A 154 -9.36 12.09 15.77
CA THR A 154 -8.18 12.20 16.65
C THR A 154 -7.69 13.64 16.83
N GLY A 155 -8.31 14.64 16.18
CA GLY A 155 -7.92 16.05 16.31
C GLY A 155 -6.56 16.37 15.70
N VAL A 156 -6.06 15.49 14.82
CA VAL A 156 -4.75 15.63 14.18
C VAL A 156 -4.97 15.98 12.72
N SER A 157 -4.94 17.28 12.40
CA SER A 157 -4.51 17.68 11.06
C SER A 157 -3.08 17.19 10.92
N ALA A 158 -2.83 16.25 10.01
CA ALA A 158 -1.46 15.87 9.67
C ALA A 158 -0.71 17.15 9.26
N PRO A 159 0.47 17.44 9.81
CA PRO A 159 1.23 18.60 9.32
C PRO A 159 1.50 18.37 7.83
N GLU A 160 1.08 19.32 7.01
CA GLU A 160 1.54 19.43 5.64
C GLU A 160 3.04 19.70 5.70
N LEU A 161 3.84 18.68 5.39
CA LEU A 161 5.28 18.79 5.16
C LEU A 161 5.56 18.35 3.72
#